data_AF-A0A954M527-F1
#
_entry.id   AF-A0A954M527-F1
#
_cell.length_a   1.000
_cell.length_b   1.000
_cell.length_c   1.000
_cell.angle_alpha   90.00
_cell.angle_beta   90.00
_cell.angle_gamma   90.00
#
_symmetry.space_group_name_H-M   'P 1'
#
loop_
_entity.id
_entity.type
_entity.pdbx_description
1 polymer ?
#
loop_
_entity_poly.entity_id
_entity_poly.type
_entity_poly.pdbx_seq_one_letter_code
_entity_poly.pdbx_strand_id
1 'polypeptide(L)'
;MNDSIPLPFDEDEFSDELTSEGFDDSIEDSLEEEEYEEIDSEEVDRVVAVLESLIESTTSENIRAYLDEAAENIYELVYNEEHVDWEDGPDHTAEAA
;
A
#
# COMPACT_ATOMS: atom_id res chain seq x y z
N MET A 1 -53.58 17.96 30.05
CA MET A 1 -53.31 16.60 30.55
C MET A 1 -53.10 15.74 29.33
N ASN A 2 -51.87 15.27 29.15
CA ASN A 2 -51.39 14.26 28.19
C ASN A 2 -52.00 14.27 26.78
N ASP A 3 -51.39 15.05 25.87
CA ASP A 3 -51.43 14.70 24.45
C ASP A 3 -50.42 13.58 24.22
N SER A 4 -50.94 12.38 23.95
CA SER A 4 -50.16 11.21 23.55
C SER A 4 -49.40 11.51 22.26
N ILE A 5 -48.08 11.53 22.37
CA ILE A 5 -47.17 11.54 21.21
C ILE A 5 -47.36 10.19 20.49
N PRO A 6 -47.68 10.17 19.19
CA PRO A 6 -47.67 8.91 18.44
C PRO A 6 -46.21 8.47 18.31
N LEU A 7 -45.90 7.26 18.75
CA LEU A 7 -44.63 6.61 18.43
C LEU A 7 -44.73 6.05 17.00
N PRO A 8 -43.77 6.33 16.12
CA PRO A 8 -43.62 5.52 14.93
C PRO A 8 -42.16 5.07 14.81
N PHE A 9 -41.64 4.35 15.80
CA PHE A 9 -40.42 3.56 15.62
C PHE A 9 -40.55 2.36 16.54
N ASP A 10 -41.08 1.26 16.00
CA ASP A 10 -40.91 -0.06 16.62
C ASP A 10 -39.40 -0.34 16.62
N GLU A 11 -38.77 -0.25 17.79
CA GLU A 11 -37.32 -0.40 17.98
C GLU A 11 -36.84 -1.83 17.68
N ASP A 12 -37.75 -2.76 17.38
CA ASP A 12 -37.46 -4.15 17.02
C ASP A 12 -37.24 -4.35 15.50
N GLU A 13 -37.48 -3.35 14.65
CA GLU A 13 -37.27 -3.46 13.18
C GLU A 13 -35.92 -2.90 12.68
N PHE A 14 -35.07 -2.37 13.56
CA PHE A 14 -33.77 -1.80 13.15
C PHE A 14 -32.57 -2.72 13.41
N SER A 15 -32.80 -3.94 13.94
CA SER A 15 -31.71 -4.87 14.29
C SER A 15 -31.40 -5.90 13.19
N ASP A 16 -32.23 -6.04 12.16
CA ASP A 16 -32.13 -7.13 11.16
C ASP A 16 -31.60 -6.68 9.78
N GLU A 17 -31.13 -5.43 9.64
CA GLU A 17 -30.44 -4.97 8.42
C GLU A 17 -29.06 -4.36 8.73
N LEU A 18 -28.38 -4.98 9.69
CA LEU A 18 -26.93 -5.02 9.74
C LEU A 18 -26.48 -6.48 9.73
N THR A 19 -27.17 -7.33 8.96
CA THR A 19 -26.48 -8.48 8.37
C THR A 19 -25.37 -7.88 7.52
N SER A 20 -24.15 -7.92 8.06
CA SER A 20 -22.98 -8.67 7.58
C SER A 20 -22.93 -9.10 6.09
N GLU A 21 -23.79 -8.61 5.22
CA GLU A 21 -23.92 -8.93 3.80
C GLU A 21 -23.45 -7.70 3.02
N GLY A 22 -22.12 -7.57 2.90
CA GLY A 22 -21.54 -6.60 1.96
C GLY A 22 -20.29 -5.87 2.42
N PHE A 23 -19.68 -6.23 3.56
CA PHE A 23 -18.24 -6.03 3.64
C PHE A 23 -17.62 -7.15 2.82
N ASP A 24 -17.31 -6.81 1.58
CA ASP A 24 -16.58 -7.65 0.64
C ASP A 24 -15.22 -8.00 1.25
N ASP A 25 -15.16 -9.14 1.94
CA ASP A 25 -13.94 -9.76 2.48
C ASP A 25 -12.90 -10.03 1.37
N SER A 26 -13.32 -9.96 0.10
CA SER A 26 -12.45 -10.06 -1.08
C SER A 26 -11.48 -8.87 -1.25
N ILE A 27 -11.63 -7.79 -0.47
CA ILE A 27 -10.61 -6.73 -0.42
C ILE A 27 -9.37 -7.18 0.37
N GLU A 28 -9.49 -8.17 1.27
CA GLU A 28 -8.37 -8.67 2.07
C GLU A 28 -7.46 -9.62 1.26
N ASP A 29 -8.05 -10.37 0.30
CA ASP A 29 -7.35 -11.33 -0.59
C ASP A 29 -6.60 -10.64 -1.75
N SER A 30 -6.82 -9.34 -1.99
CA SER A 30 -6.11 -8.59 -3.04
C SER A 30 -4.79 -7.97 -2.57
N LEU A 31 -4.40 -8.19 -1.31
CA LEU A 31 -3.15 -7.68 -0.72
C LEU A 31 -2.15 -8.80 -0.41
N GLU A 32 -2.54 -10.07 -0.58
CA GLU A 32 -1.64 -11.21 -0.45
C GLU A 32 -0.83 -11.35 -1.75
N GLU A 33 0.41 -10.86 -1.71
CA GLU A 33 1.47 -11.08 -2.72
C GLU A 33 1.16 -10.57 -4.14
N GLU A 34 0.81 -9.29 -4.29
CA GLU A 34 1.11 -8.59 -5.56
C GLU A 34 2.64 -8.47 -5.67
N GLU A 35 3.29 -9.49 -6.23
CA GLU A 35 4.65 -9.39 -6.74
C GLU A 35 4.71 -8.15 -7.64
N TYR A 36 5.50 -7.16 -7.22
CA TYR A 36 5.71 -5.95 -8.02
C TYR A 36 6.32 -6.33 -9.37
N GLU A 37 5.94 -5.61 -10.42
CA GLU A 37 6.53 -5.78 -11.75
C GLU A 37 8.04 -5.51 -11.68
N GLU A 38 8.84 -6.48 -12.16
CA GLU A 38 10.29 -6.32 -12.29
C GLU A 38 10.62 -5.22 -13.32
N ILE A 39 11.58 -4.36 -12.99
CA ILE A 39 11.99 -3.25 -13.86
C ILE A 39 13.24 -3.63 -14.67
N ASP A 40 13.18 -3.43 -15.99
CA ASP A 40 14.32 -3.66 -16.87
C ASP A 40 15.40 -2.58 -16.72
N SER A 41 16.66 -2.91 -17.07
CA SER A 41 17.78 -1.95 -17.09
C SER A 41 17.51 -0.67 -17.91
N GLU A 42 16.85 -0.79 -19.06
CA GLU A 42 16.47 0.36 -19.90
C GLU A 42 15.42 1.26 -19.23
N GLU A 43 14.61 0.71 -18.34
CA GLU A 43 13.61 1.44 -17.58
C GLU A 43 14.23 2.16 -16.39
N VAL A 44 15.14 1.49 -15.68
CA VAL A 44 15.96 2.12 -14.64
C VAL A 44 16.71 3.33 -15.17
N ASP A 45 17.39 3.21 -16.31
CA ASP A 45 18.13 4.32 -16.93
C ASP A 45 17.21 5.52 -17.23
N ARG A 46 15.99 5.26 -17.69
CA ARG A 46 14.99 6.31 -17.96
C ARG A 46 14.52 6.98 -16.67
N VAL A 47 14.25 6.20 -15.62
CA VAL A 47 13.78 6.73 -14.33
C VAL A 47 14.88 7.56 -13.66
N VAL A 48 16.11 7.06 -13.61
CA VAL A 48 17.26 7.78 -13.05
C VAL A 48 17.48 9.10 -13.77
N ALA A 49 17.44 9.12 -15.11
CA ALA A 49 17.59 10.36 -15.89
C ALA A 49 16.50 11.41 -15.55
N VAL A 50 15.27 10.97 -15.29
CA VAL A 50 14.17 11.86 -14.87
C VAL A 50 14.40 12.36 -13.44
N LEU A 51 14.86 11.50 -12.53
CA LEU A 51 15.20 11.88 -11.16
C LEU A 51 16.34 12.91 -11.12
N GLU A 52 17.41 12.70 -11.89
CA GLU A 52 18.52 13.65 -12.02
C GLU A 52 18.03 15.02 -12.50
N SER A 53 17.19 15.05 -13.55
CA SER A 53 16.59 16.29 -14.03
C SER A 53 15.71 16.96 -12.96
N LEU A 54 15.00 16.18 -12.15
CA LEU A 54 14.17 16.69 -11.07
C LEU A 54 15.02 17.26 -9.92
N ILE A 55 16.13 16.59 -9.56
CA ILE A 55 17.12 17.05 -8.59
C ILE A 55 17.69 18.40 -9.00
N GLU A 56 18.10 18.55 -10.27
CA GLU A 56 18.64 19.79 -10.80
C GLU A 56 17.63 20.94 -10.70
N SER A 57 16.37 20.67 -11.04
CA SER A 57 15.30 21.69 -11.03
C SER A 57 14.75 22.02 -9.64
N THR A 58 14.93 21.13 -8.66
CA THR A 58 14.37 21.27 -7.31
C THR A 58 15.25 22.16 -6.44
N THR A 59 14.68 23.16 -5.77
CA THR A 59 15.47 24.09 -4.91
C THR A 59 15.56 23.64 -3.44
N SER A 60 14.67 22.74 -3.01
CA SER A 60 14.64 22.25 -1.62
C SER A 60 15.72 21.18 -1.40
N GLU A 61 16.60 21.43 -0.43
CA GLU A 61 17.67 20.49 -0.06
C GLU A 61 17.11 19.15 0.44
N ASN A 62 16.06 19.18 1.26
CA ASN A 62 15.40 17.95 1.73
C ASN A 62 14.85 17.13 0.58
N ILE A 63 14.22 17.77 -0.40
CA ILE A 63 13.65 17.05 -1.54
C ILE A 63 14.76 16.49 -2.43
N ARG A 64 15.86 17.23 -2.64
CA ARG A 64 17.03 16.72 -3.36
C ARG A 64 17.60 15.47 -2.70
N ALA A 65 17.80 15.48 -1.38
CA ALA A 65 18.33 14.33 -0.66
C ALA A 65 17.47 13.06 -0.85
N TYR A 66 16.14 13.19 -0.79
CA TYR A 66 15.25 12.05 -1.04
C TYR A 66 15.28 11.57 -2.50
N LEU A 67 15.46 12.47 -3.46
CA LEU A 67 15.54 12.09 -4.87
C LEU A 67 16.89 11.42 -5.20
N ASP A 68 17.98 11.88 -4.59
CA ASP A 68 19.30 11.25 -4.71
C ASP A 68 19.27 9.82 -4.15
N GLU A 69 18.73 9.63 -2.93
CA GLU A 69 18.56 8.31 -2.32
C GLU A 69 17.67 7.38 -3.16
N ALA A 70 16.57 7.92 -3.72
CA ALA A 70 15.69 7.14 -4.61
C ALA A 70 16.42 6.70 -5.89
N ALA A 71 17.24 7.57 -6.49
CA ALA A 71 17.99 7.23 -7.69
C ALA A 71 19.03 6.13 -7.42
N GLU A 72 19.72 6.18 -6.27
CA GLU A 72 20.66 5.14 -5.84
C GLU A 72 19.95 3.80 -5.61
N ASN A 73 18.83 3.79 -4.85
CA ASN A 73 18.06 2.58 -4.57
C ASN A 73 17.56 1.89 -5.86
N ILE A 74 17.05 2.67 -6.83
CA ILE A 74 16.56 2.12 -8.10
C ILE A 74 17.71 1.56 -8.94
N TYR A 75 18.87 2.21 -8.93
CA TYR A 75 20.06 1.70 -9.62
C TYR A 75 20.53 0.36 -9.02
N GLU A 76 20.44 0.21 -7.70
CA GLU A 76 20.82 -1.03 -7.02
C GLU A 76 19.92 -2.22 -7.39
N LEU A 77 18.63 -2.01 -7.65
CA LEU A 77 17.68 -3.08 -7.99
C LEU A 77 18.09 -3.91 -9.24
N VAL A 78 18.75 -3.28 -10.21
CA VAL A 78 19.14 -3.96 -11.46
C VAL A 78 20.61 -4.31 -11.49
N TYR A 79 21.48 -3.46 -10.93
CA TYR A 79 22.91 -3.60 -11.09
C TYR A 79 23.61 -4.23 -9.87
N ASN A 80 22.89 -4.40 -8.76
CA ASN A 80 23.40 -5.03 -7.55
C ASN A 80 22.63 -6.32 -7.26
N GLU A 81 22.91 -7.37 -8.05
CA GLU A 81 22.34 -8.73 -7.91
C GLU A 81 22.59 -9.38 -6.53
N GLU A 82 23.42 -8.78 -5.65
CA GLU A 82 23.81 -9.32 -4.34
C GLU A 82 23.01 -8.74 -3.15
N HIS A 83 22.11 -7.77 -3.34
CA HIS A 83 21.66 -6.94 -2.20
C HIS A 83 20.17 -6.66 -2.05
N VAL A 84 19.29 -7.58 -2.48
CA VAL A 84 17.87 -7.51 -2.10
C VAL A 84 17.32 -8.89 -1.74
N ASP A 85 17.81 -9.47 -0.65
CA ASP A 85 17.04 -10.44 0.12
C ASP A 85 15.89 -9.68 0.82
N TRP A 86 14.72 -9.64 0.19
CA TRP A 86 13.45 -9.43 0.90
C TRP A 86 12.99 -10.72 1.63
N GLU A 87 13.88 -11.68 1.89
CA GLU A 87 13.61 -12.95 2.60
C GLU A 87 13.79 -12.87 4.13
N ASP A 88 13.35 -11.80 4.80
CA ASP A 88 13.13 -11.86 6.26
C ASP A 88 11.90 -11.04 6.68
N GLY A 89 10.76 -11.36 6.07
CA GLY A 89 9.49 -11.23 6.77
C GLY A 89 9.46 -12.26 7.91
N PRO A 90 8.94 -11.93 9.12
CA PRO A 90 8.88 -12.89 10.21
C PRO A 90 8.09 -14.12 9.77
N ASP A 91 8.75 -15.28 9.74
CA ASP A 91 8.15 -16.59 9.49
C ASP A 91 6.95 -16.81 10.42
N HIS A 92 5.74 -16.58 9.90
CA HIS A 92 4.48 -16.89 10.56
C HIS A 92 3.99 -18.31 10.23
N THR A 93 4.82 -19.16 9.63
CA THR A 93 4.45 -20.51 9.19
C THR A 93 5.28 -21.60 9.86
N ALA A 94 5.26 -21.65 11.19
CA ALA A 94 5.56 -22.89 11.89
C ALA A 94 4.71 -23.06 13.17
N GLU A 95 3.39 -22.94 13.01
CA GLU A 95 2.45 -23.70 13.85
C GLU A 95 2.26 -25.10 13.23
N ALA A 96 2.18 -26.11 14.11
CA ALA A 96 1.76 -27.50 13.88
C ALA A 96 2.83 -28.52 13.42
N ALA A 97 3.46 -29.19 14.39
CA ALA A 97 3.41 -30.66 14.55
C ALA A 97 3.98 -31.12 15.90
#